data_AF-A0A7J4FAS7-F1
#
_entry.id   AF-A0A7J4FAS7-F1
#
_cell.length_a   1.000
_cell.length_b   1.000
_cell.length_c   1.000
_cell.angle_alpha   90.00
_cell.angle_beta   90.00
_cell.angle_gamma   90.00
#
_symmetry.space_group_name_H-M   'P 1'
#
loop_
_entity.id
_entity.type
_entity.pdbx_description
1 polymer ?
#
loop_
_entity_poly.entity_id
_entity_poly.type
_entity_poly.pdbx_seq_one_letter_code
_entity_poly.pdbx_strand_id
1 'polypeptide(L)'
;MIYVDTSVVLSALDLDDPNHAESWRFLTATPDSKVISPLTVEELVSVISRRIEFVRAPDDLEEALVGLSRKERVAAVLLYAIERFGLRKAAPDYSMRLSLLEIRLPGPYAVAAVLGPQLQLRSLDLLHVAYVSALREGRLPLASIVTLDSELLEAGDRVRGLLGVEVSLPKPSDR
;
A
#
# COMPACT_ATOMS: atom_id res chain seq x y z
N MET A 1 8.23 -6.43 -9.69
CA MET A 1 7.29 -6.45 -8.54
C MET A 1 6.50 -5.16 -8.53
N ILE A 2 5.32 -5.18 -7.92
CA ILE A 2 4.36 -4.08 -7.89
C ILE A 2 4.15 -3.68 -6.44
N TYR A 3 4.31 -2.40 -6.13
CA TYR A 3 3.93 -1.85 -4.84
C TYR A 3 2.44 -1.53 -4.86
N VAL A 4 1.71 -2.00 -3.85
CA VAL A 4 0.27 -1.82 -3.73
C VAL A 4 -0.01 -0.81 -2.62
N ASP A 5 -0.66 0.27 -2.99
CA ASP A 5 -1.17 1.28 -2.08
C ASP A 5 -2.40 0.75 -1.28
N THR A 6 -2.62 1.32 -0.11
CA THR A 6 -3.73 1.01 0.81
C THR A 6 -5.08 1.16 0.11
N SER A 7 -5.25 2.21 -0.70
CA SER A 7 -6.51 2.50 -1.41
C SER A 7 -7.01 1.32 -2.25
N VAL A 8 -6.10 0.63 -2.94
CA VAL A 8 -6.40 -0.52 -3.81
C VAL A 8 -6.85 -1.73 -2.98
N VAL A 9 -6.18 -1.99 -1.87
CA VAL A 9 -6.53 -3.11 -0.97
C VAL A 9 -7.89 -2.85 -0.33
N LEU A 10 -8.16 -1.63 0.13
CA LEU A 10 -9.44 -1.25 0.72
C LEU A 10 -10.58 -1.36 -0.27
N SER A 11 -10.40 -0.84 -1.49
CA SER A 11 -11.42 -0.94 -2.55
C SER A 11 -11.72 -2.41 -2.89
N ALA A 12 -10.72 -3.27 -2.93
CA ALA A 12 -10.96 -4.71 -3.14
C ALA A 12 -11.71 -5.37 -1.97
N LEU A 13 -11.61 -4.88 -0.74
CA LEU A 13 -12.33 -5.42 0.41
C LEU A 13 -13.76 -4.88 0.54
N ASP A 14 -14.00 -3.65 0.09
CA ASP A 14 -15.29 -2.98 0.19
C ASP A 14 -16.18 -3.34 -1.00
N LEU A 15 -17.18 -4.20 -0.79
CA LEU A 15 -18.09 -4.66 -1.84
C LEU A 15 -18.94 -3.55 -2.47
N ASP A 16 -19.11 -2.42 -1.77
CA ASP A 16 -19.88 -1.27 -2.23
C ASP A 16 -18.99 -0.21 -2.92
N ASP A 17 -17.66 -0.39 -2.94
CA ASP A 17 -16.74 0.54 -3.60
C ASP A 17 -16.83 0.43 -5.14
N PRO A 18 -16.98 1.55 -5.88
CA PRO A 18 -17.08 1.51 -7.34
C PRO A 18 -15.88 0.86 -8.05
N ASN A 19 -14.70 0.90 -7.43
CA ASN A 19 -13.48 0.30 -7.98
C ASN A 19 -13.27 -1.14 -7.47
N HIS A 20 -14.19 -1.69 -6.67
CA HIS A 20 -14.09 -3.04 -6.09
C HIS A 20 -13.73 -4.09 -7.13
N ALA A 21 -14.51 -4.15 -8.20
CA ALA A 21 -14.38 -5.19 -9.21
C ALA A 21 -13.05 -5.09 -9.99
N GLU A 22 -12.49 -3.89 -10.15
CA GLU A 22 -11.21 -3.68 -10.80
C GLU A 22 -10.05 -4.02 -9.84
N SER A 23 -10.07 -3.48 -8.63
CA SER A 23 -9.10 -3.76 -7.57
C SER A 23 -9.02 -5.24 -7.24
N TRP A 24 -10.17 -5.91 -7.09
CA TRP A 24 -10.23 -7.35 -6.81
C TRP A 24 -9.61 -8.17 -7.95
N ARG A 25 -9.97 -7.89 -9.21
CA ARG A 25 -9.39 -8.60 -10.37
C ARG A 25 -7.89 -8.38 -10.45
N PHE A 26 -7.43 -7.14 -10.30
CA PHE A 26 -6.00 -6.83 -10.27
C PHE A 26 -5.29 -7.60 -9.16
N LEU A 27 -5.82 -7.57 -7.94
CA LEU A 27 -5.20 -8.22 -6.78
C LEU A 27 -5.18 -9.75 -6.87
N THR A 28 -6.14 -10.36 -7.58
CA THR A 28 -6.22 -11.82 -7.75
C THR A 28 -5.47 -12.33 -8.99
N ALA A 29 -5.23 -11.50 -10.01
CA ALA A 29 -4.62 -11.92 -11.27
C ALA A 29 -3.09 -12.16 -11.22
N THR A 30 -2.36 -11.47 -10.35
CA THR A 30 -0.89 -11.59 -10.26
C THR A 30 -0.41 -11.94 -8.85
N PRO A 31 -0.69 -13.17 -8.37
CA PRO A 31 -0.20 -13.61 -7.07
C PRO A 31 1.34 -13.52 -7.00
N ASP A 32 1.86 -13.23 -5.81
CA ASP A 32 3.28 -13.16 -5.45
C ASP A 32 4.14 -12.05 -6.08
N SER A 33 3.59 -11.23 -6.98
CA SER A 33 4.30 -10.08 -7.53
C SER A 33 4.07 -8.77 -6.76
N LYS A 34 3.23 -8.81 -5.72
CA LYS A 34 2.69 -7.63 -5.01
C LYS A 34 3.36 -7.44 -3.67
N VAL A 35 3.67 -6.18 -3.35
CA VAL A 35 4.39 -5.79 -2.14
C VAL A 35 3.62 -4.70 -1.42
N ILE A 36 3.52 -4.81 -0.11
CA ILE A 36 2.99 -3.78 0.78
C ILE A 36 4.04 -3.38 1.83
N SER A 37 4.03 -2.13 2.26
CA SER A 37 4.95 -1.63 3.31
C SER A 37 4.31 -1.67 4.70
N PRO A 38 5.10 -1.46 5.77
CA PRO A 38 4.56 -1.19 7.10
C PRO A 38 3.55 -0.04 7.14
N LEU A 39 3.71 0.99 6.30
CA LEU A 39 2.72 2.07 6.18
C LEU A 39 1.37 1.53 5.70
N THR A 40 1.36 0.75 4.61
CA THR A 40 0.14 0.12 4.11
C THR A 40 -0.56 -0.71 5.19
N VAL A 41 0.22 -1.47 5.99
CA VAL A 41 -0.32 -2.26 7.09
C VAL A 41 -0.96 -1.36 8.15
N GLU A 42 -0.29 -0.28 8.56
CA GLU A 42 -0.80 0.66 9.55
C GLU A 42 -2.10 1.32 9.08
N GLU A 43 -2.14 1.80 7.84
CA GLU A 43 -3.33 2.44 7.29
C GLU A 43 -4.50 1.48 7.15
N LEU A 44 -4.24 0.24 6.71
CA LEU A 44 -5.26 -0.81 6.68
C LEU A 44 -5.82 -1.07 8.09
N VAL A 45 -4.95 -1.27 9.08
CA VAL A 45 -5.39 -1.44 10.49
C VAL A 45 -6.21 -0.24 10.94
N SER A 46 -5.77 0.97 10.64
CA SER A 46 -6.43 2.23 11.01
C SER A 46 -7.83 2.33 10.40
N VAL A 47 -7.97 2.08 9.10
CA VAL A 47 -9.23 2.16 8.38
C VAL A 47 -10.18 1.02 8.78
N ILE A 48 -9.70 -0.22 8.78
CA ILE A 48 -10.48 -1.40 9.16
C ILE A 48 -10.99 -1.21 10.59
N SER A 49 -10.14 -0.75 11.53
CA SER A 49 -10.54 -0.51 12.92
C SER A 49 -11.69 0.49 13.06
N ARG A 50 -11.81 1.49 12.18
CA ARG A 50 -12.92 2.45 12.19
C ARG A 50 -14.20 1.89 11.58
N ARG A 51 -14.08 0.98 10.61
CA ARG A 51 -15.18 0.48 9.80
C ARG A 51 -15.62 -0.94 10.13
N ILE A 52 -14.94 -1.65 11.02
CA ILE A 52 -15.10 -3.10 11.23
C ILE A 52 -16.54 -3.58 11.50
N GLU A 53 -17.38 -2.73 12.09
CA GLU A 53 -18.80 -3.05 12.33
C GLU A 53 -19.68 -2.95 11.06
N PHE A 54 -19.14 -2.36 10.00
CA PHE A 54 -19.81 -2.09 8.72
C PHE A 54 -19.08 -2.72 7.53
N VAL A 55 -17.98 -3.46 7.77
CA VAL A 55 -17.28 -4.18 6.70
C VAL A 55 -18.20 -5.32 6.26
N ARG A 56 -18.75 -5.19 5.05
CA ARG A 56 -19.37 -6.31 4.35
C ARG A 56 -18.26 -7.18 3.82
N ALA A 57 -18.12 -8.36 4.41
CA ALA A 57 -17.13 -9.32 4.00
C ALA A 57 -17.79 -10.42 3.17
N PRO A 58 -17.03 -11.20 2.38
CA PRO A 58 -17.53 -12.45 1.84
C PRO A 58 -18.11 -13.35 2.96
N ASP A 59 -19.17 -14.11 2.67
CA ASP A 59 -19.94 -14.87 3.65
C ASP A 59 -19.06 -15.79 4.54
N ASP A 60 -18.02 -16.39 3.95
CA ASP A 60 -17.05 -17.25 4.63
C ASP A 60 -16.18 -16.49 5.64
N LEU A 61 -15.86 -15.21 5.35
CA LEU A 61 -15.17 -14.34 6.28
C LEU A 61 -16.13 -13.82 7.36
N GLU A 62 -17.38 -13.46 7.04
CA GLU A 62 -18.36 -13.02 8.05
C GLU A 62 -18.60 -14.09 9.12
N GLU A 63 -18.76 -15.35 8.71
CA GLU A 63 -18.91 -16.48 9.63
C GLU A 63 -17.68 -16.63 10.53
N ALA A 64 -16.47 -16.49 9.97
CA ALA A 64 -15.22 -16.57 10.72
C ALA A 64 -15.02 -15.43 11.74
N LEU A 65 -15.74 -14.31 11.60
CA LEU A 65 -15.66 -13.15 12.51
C LEU A 65 -16.62 -13.26 13.72
N VAL A 66 -17.52 -14.24 13.74
CA VAL A 66 -18.48 -14.45 14.83
C VAL A 66 -17.75 -14.82 16.11
N GLY A 67 -18.10 -14.15 17.22
CA GLY A 67 -17.51 -14.40 18.54
C GLY A 67 -16.12 -13.80 18.76
N LEU A 68 -15.47 -13.25 17.72
CA LEU A 68 -14.19 -12.55 17.85
C LEU A 68 -14.35 -11.16 18.47
N SER A 69 -13.39 -10.75 19.30
CA SER A 69 -13.27 -9.38 19.78
C SER A 69 -12.94 -8.42 18.63
N ARG A 70 -13.16 -7.11 18.84
CA ARG A 70 -12.83 -6.08 17.83
C ARG A 70 -11.39 -6.18 17.33
N LYS A 71 -10.44 -6.43 18.24
CA LYS A 71 -9.01 -6.57 17.91
C LYS A 71 -8.78 -7.79 17.01
N GLU A 72 -9.37 -8.93 17.35
CA GLU A 72 -9.26 -10.17 16.58
C GLU A 72 -9.91 -10.04 15.22
N ARG A 73 -11.07 -9.37 15.12
CA ARG A 73 -11.73 -9.09 13.84
C ARG A 73 -10.86 -8.27 12.90
N VAL A 74 -10.26 -7.18 13.39
CA VAL A 74 -9.34 -6.34 12.59
C VAL A 74 -8.15 -7.18 12.11
N ALA A 75 -7.56 -8.00 13.00
CA ALA A 75 -6.46 -8.88 12.63
C ALA A 75 -6.88 -9.93 11.59
N ALA A 76 -8.06 -10.53 11.74
CA ALA A 76 -8.60 -11.52 10.81
C ALA A 76 -8.85 -10.93 9.42
N VAL A 77 -9.45 -9.75 9.32
CA VAL A 77 -9.66 -9.07 8.02
C VAL A 77 -8.33 -8.71 7.36
N LEU A 78 -7.36 -8.20 8.13
CA LEU A 78 -6.03 -7.91 7.59
C LEU A 78 -5.32 -9.18 7.09
N LEU A 79 -5.36 -10.26 7.86
CA LEU A 79 -4.77 -11.55 7.48
C LEU A 79 -5.46 -12.10 6.24
N TYR A 80 -6.79 -12.06 6.19
CA TYR A 80 -7.56 -12.44 5.01
C TYR A 80 -7.08 -11.66 3.78
N ALA A 81 -6.98 -10.33 3.85
CA ALA A 81 -6.53 -9.51 2.72
C ALA A 81 -5.10 -9.87 2.27
N ILE A 82 -4.18 -10.06 3.21
CA ILE A 82 -2.78 -10.40 2.92
C ILE A 82 -2.69 -11.75 2.21
N GLU A 83 -3.35 -12.78 2.75
CA GLU A 83 -3.30 -14.14 2.22
C GLU A 83 -4.09 -14.25 0.90
N ARG A 84 -5.30 -13.68 0.85
CA ARG A 84 -6.19 -13.74 -0.33
C ARG A 84 -5.57 -13.10 -1.56
N PHE A 85 -4.83 -12.01 -1.38
CA PHE A 85 -4.24 -11.23 -2.47
C PHE A 85 -2.74 -11.47 -2.65
N GLY A 86 -2.14 -12.42 -1.91
CA GLY A 86 -0.71 -12.73 -1.99
C GLY A 86 0.19 -11.51 -1.74
N LEU A 87 -0.15 -10.69 -0.73
CA LEU A 87 0.56 -9.45 -0.45
C LEU A 87 1.83 -9.72 0.34
N ARG A 88 2.99 -9.58 -0.31
CA ARG A 88 4.27 -9.73 0.37
C ARG A 88 4.61 -8.48 1.18
N LYS A 89 4.70 -8.63 2.50
CA LYS A 89 5.18 -7.57 3.39
C LYS A 89 6.68 -7.32 3.15
N ALA A 90 7.08 -6.07 2.94
CA ALA A 90 8.47 -5.68 2.84
C ALA A 90 8.76 -4.39 3.61
N ALA A 91 9.79 -4.41 4.44
CA ALA A 91 10.24 -3.25 5.20
C ALA A 91 11.75 -3.04 4.95
N PRO A 92 12.18 -1.82 4.60
CA PRO A 92 13.59 -1.48 4.60
C PRO A 92 14.11 -1.45 6.04
N ASP A 93 15.23 -2.12 6.29
CA ASP A 93 15.87 -2.20 7.61
C ASP A 93 17.16 -1.35 7.64
N TYR A 94 16.98 -0.04 7.50
CA TYR A 94 18.09 0.91 7.63
C TYR A 94 17.62 2.28 8.10
N SER A 95 18.58 3.08 8.56
CA SER A 95 18.38 4.48 8.92
C SER A 95 19.38 5.37 8.18
N MET A 96 18.97 6.60 7.89
CA MET A 96 19.82 7.60 7.25
C MET A 96 19.97 8.82 8.15
N ARG A 97 21.13 9.46 8.09
CA ARG A 97 21.35 10.75 8.74
C ARG A 97 20.96 11.86 7.77
N LEU A 98 20.06 12.73 8.20
CA LEU A 98 19.71 13.93 7.44
C LEU A 98 20.58 15.08 7.95
N SER A 99 21.74 15.27 7.31
CA SER A 99 22.81 16.14 7.82
C SER A 99 22.36 17.57 8.12
N LEU A 100 21.45 18.14 7.33
CA LEU A 100 20.94 19.50 7.51
C LEU A 100 20.18 19.70 8.83
N LEU A 101 19.55 18.65 9.37
CA LEU A 101 18.78 18.70 10.62
C LEU A 101 19.45 17.94 11.75
N GLU A 102 20.66 17.42 11.52
CA GLU A 102 21.44 16.60 12.46
C GLU A 102 20.68 15.41 13.09
N ILE A 103 19.62 14.93 12.44
CA ILE A 103 18.75 13.86 12.93
C ILE A 103 18.99 12.55 12.16
N ARG A 104 18.83 11.43 12.85
CA ARG A 104 18.76 10.09 12.24
C ARG A 104 17.32 9.65 12.14
N LEU A 105 16.89 9.31 10.93
CA LEU A 105 15.53 8.86 10.63
C LEU A 105 15.56 7.45 10.02
N PRO A 106 14.49 6.64 10.19
CA PRO A 106 14.33 5.43 9.41
C PRO A 106 14.32 5.77 7.90
N GLY A 107 14.85 4.86 7.08
CA GLY A 107 15.11 5.08 5.65
C GLY A 107 13.97 5.79 4.89
N PRO A 108 12.72 5.26 4.91
CA PRO A 108 11.59 5.88 4.24
C PRO A 108 11.33 7.34 4.64
N TYR A 109 11.49 7.71 5.91
CA TYR A 109 11.28 9.08 6.37
C TYR A 109 12.38 10.02 5.90
N ALA A 110 13.63 9.56 5.89
CA ALA A 110 14.74 10.33 5.33
C ALA A 110 14.58 10.53 3.82
N VAL A 111 14.20 9.47 3.09
CA VAL A 111 13.91 9.54 1.65
C VAL A 111 12.75 10.47 1.36
N ALA A 112 11.67 10.41 2.14
CA ALA A 112 10.53 11.34 2.01
C ALA A 112 10.99 12.80 2.17
N ALA A 113 11.85 13.11 3.15
CA ALA A 113 12.37 14.46 3.33
C ALA A 113 13.18 14.96 2.12
N VAL A 114 13.87 14.08 1.39
CA VAL A 114 14.62 14.40 0.17
C VAL A 114 13.70 14.58 -1.04
N LEU A 115 12.67 13.74 -1.17
CA LEU A 115 11.72 13.77 -2.29
C LEU A 115 10.65 14.85 -2.16
N GLY A 116 10.32 15.26 -0.93
CA GLY A 116 9.22 16.19 -0.62
C GLY A 116 9.23 17.48 -1.45
N PRO A 117 10.34 18.23 -1.53
CA PRO A 117 10.41 19.45 -2.33
C PRO A 117 10.13 19.25 -3.83
N GLN A 118 10.40 18.05 -4.35
CA GLN A 118 10.31 17.72 -5.77
C GLN A 118 8.95 17.14 -6.16
N LEU A 119 8.36 16.32 -5.28
CA LEU A 119 7.08 15.65 -5.53
C LEU A 119 5.87 16.45 -5.05
N GLN A 120 6.03 17.23 -3.97
CA GLN A 120 4.98 18.06 -3.36
C GLN A 120 3.70 17.31 -2.99
N LEU A 121 3.81 16.00 -2.72
CA LEU A 121 2.72 15.15 -2.26
C LEU A 121 2.43 15.37 -0.77
N ARG A 122 1.20 15.07 -0.34
CA ARG A 122 0.86 14.94 1.09
C ARG A 122 1.77 13.91 1.77
N SER A 123 1.97 14.05 3.08
CA SER A 123 3.01 13.31 3.81
C SER A 123 2.87 11.78 3.73
N LEU A 124 1.65 11.24 3.76
CA LEU A 124 1.43 9.79 3.67
C LEU A 124 1.63 9.28 2.24
N ASP A 125 1.09 9.97 1.24
CA ASP A 125 1.30 9.66 -0.19
C ASP A 125 2.79 9.70 -0.54
N LEU A 126 3.51 10.70 -0.04
CA LEU A 126 4.96 10.82 -0.17
C LEU A 126 5.69 9.65 0.49
N LEU A 127 5.22 9.17 1.64
CA LEU A 127 5.82 8.02 2.31
C LEU A 127 5.63 6.73 1.52
N HIS A 128 4.50 6.51 0.83
CA HIS A 128 4.36 5.37 -0.09
C HIS A 128 5.45 5.38 -1.16
N VAL A 129 5.67 6.54 -1.80
CA VAL A 129 6.74 6.70 -2.80
C VAL A 129 8.13 6.49 -2.19
N ALA A 130 8.35 7.01 -0.97
CA ALA A 130 9.61 6.86 -0.27
C ALA A 130 9.91 5.40 0.14
N TYR A 131 8.88 4.64 0.56
CA TYR A 131 9.00 3.21 0.80
C TYR A 131 9.43 2.47 -0.47
N VAL A 132 8.85 2.81 -1.61
CA VAL A 132 9.21 2.20 -2.90
C VAL A 132 10.67 2.47 -3.24
N SER A 133 11.13 3.70 -3.10
CA SER A 133 12.54 4.06 -3.30
C SER A 133 13.46 3.27 -2.35
N ALA A 134 13.16 3.26 -1.05
CA ALA A 134 13.95 2.56 -0.05
C ALA A 134 14.00 1.04 -0.25
N LEU A 135 12.90 0.43 -0.68
CA LEU A 135 12.84 -0.99 -0.99
C LEU A 135 13.64 -1.35 -2.26
N ARG A 136 13.69 -0.44 -3.25
CA ARG A 136 14.51 -0.62 -4.46
C ARG A 136 16.00 -0.53 -4.16
N GLU A 137 16.42 0.38 -3.27
CA GLU A 137 17.79 0.41 -2.73
C GLU A 137 18.14 -0.92 -2.04
N GLY A 138 17.18 -1.51 -1.32
CA GLY A 138 17.24 -2.88 -0.76
C GLY A 138 17.20 -4.02 -1.78
N ARG A 139 17.35 -3.73 -3.08
CA ARG A 139 17.37 -4.67 -4.22
C ARG A 139 16.04 -5.37 -4.53
N LEU A 140 14.90 -4.81 -4.10
CA LEU A 140 13.61 -5.27 -4.63
C LEU A 140 13.32 -4.61 -5.98
N PRO A 141 13.09 -5.38 -7.07
CA PRO A 141 12.84 -4.83 -8.40
C PRO A 141 11.37 -4.35 -8.52
N LEU A 142 11.02 -3.30 -7.77
CA LEU A 142 9.74 -2.62 -7.90
C LEU A 142 9.71 -1.82 -9.20
N ALA A 143 8.74 -2.12 -10.05
CA ALA A 143 8.56 -1.51 -11.36
C ALA A 143 7.41 -0.50 -11.38
N SER A 144 6.42 -0.67 -10.50
CA SER A 144 5.26 0.20 -10.42
C SER A 144 4.72 0.36 -9.00
N ILE A 145 3.98 1.46 -8.84
CA ILE A 145 3.07 1.78 -7.75
C ILE A 145 1.66 1.70 -8.32
N VAL A 146 0.78 0.93 -7.68
CA VAL A 146 -0.63 0.87 -8.03
C VAL A 146 -1.44 1.52 -6.92
N THR A 147 -2.25 2.51 -7.30
CA THR A 147 -3.02 3.37 -6.39
C THR A 147 -4.34 3.79 -7.05
N LEU A 148 -5.33 4.13 -6.23
CA LEU A 148 -6.56 4.82 -6.64
C LEU A 148 -6.54 6.33 -6.28
N ASP A 149 -5.46 6.82 -5.67
CA ASP A 149 -5.33 8.23 -5.29
C ASP A 149 -4.97 9.10 -6.52
N SER A 150 -5.82 10.07 -6.83
CA SER A 150 -5.65 10.95 -7.99
C SER A 150 -4.44 11.86 -7.88
N GLU A 151 -4.09 12.33 -6.68
CA GLU A 151 -2.93 13.21 -6.47
C GLU A 151 -1.63 12.47 -6.76
N LEU A 152 -1.53 11.21 -6.31
CA LEU A 152 -0.39 10.35 -6.60
C LEU A 152 -0.33 9.98 -8.09
N LEU A 153 -1.47 9.72 -8.74
CA LEU A 153 -1.54 9.47 -10.18
C LEU A 153 -1.06 10.69 -10.99
N GLU A 154 -1.50 11.89 -10.64
CA GLU A 154 -1.06 13.15 -11.26
C GLU A 154 0.43 13.42 -11.05
N ALA A 155 1.01 12.97 -9.94
CA ALA A 155 2.45 13.03 -9.69
C ALA A 155 3.25 11.95 -10.45
N GLY A 156 2.59 11.04 -11.17
CA GLY A 156 3.20 9.85 -11.79
C GLY A 156 4.40 10.14 -12.68
N ASP A 157 4.36 11.20 -13.51
CA ASP A 157 5.49 11.57 -14.36
C ASP A 157 6.70 12.07 -13.56
N ARG A 158 6.45 12.79 -12.46
CA ARG A 158 7.52 13.24 -11.55
C ARG A 158 8.13 12.04 -10.81
N VAL A 159 7.29 11.12 -10.34
CA VAL A 159 7.74 9.88 -9.69
C VAL A 159 8.56 9.03 -10.67
N ARG A 160 8.11 8.88 -11.92
CA ARG A 160 8.85 8.15 -12.96
C ARG A 160 10.18 8.83 -13.27
N GLY A 161 10.22 10.15 -13.38
CA GLY A 161 11.45 10.90 -13.64
C GLY A 161 12.51 10.74 -12.53
N LEU A 162 12.08 10.69 -11.27
CA LEU A 162 12.99 10.58 -10.12
C LEU A 162 13.39 9.16 -9.78
N LEU A 163 12.46 8.21 -9.88
CA LEU A 163 12.65 6.85 -9.40
C LEU A 163 12.71 5.82 -10.55
N GLY A 164 12.23 6.14 -11.75
CA GLY A 164 12.05 5.14 -12.81
C GLY A 164 11.00 4.10 -12.44
N VAL A 165 9.94 4.53 -11.75
CA VAL A 165 8.81 3.69 -11.32
C VAL A 165 7.52 4.26 -11.91
N GLU A 166 6.71 3.38 -12.49
CA GLU A 166 5.39 3.72 -13.03
C GLU A 166 4.38 3.95 -11.89
N VAL A 167 3.47 4.91 -12.04
CA VAL A 167 2.30 5.06 -11.17
C VAL A 167 1.05 4.83 -12.01
N SER A 168 0.15 3.95 -11.55
CA SER A 168 -0.99 3.52 -12.36
C SER A 168 -2.19 3.08 -11.53
N LEU A 169 -3.37 3.12 -12.16
CA LEU A 169 -4.58 2.45 -11.67
C LEU A 169 -4.44 0.92 -11.71
N PRO A 170 -5.25 0.17 -10.94
CA PRO A 170 -5.22 -1.29 -10.90
C PRO A 170 -5.76 -1.93 -12.19
N LYS A 171 -4.99 -1.94 -13.27
CA LYS A 171 -5.42 -2.59 -14.51
C LYS A 171 -5.29 -4.12 -14.41
N PRO A 172 -6.32 -4.90 -14.76
CA PRO A 172 -6.15 -6.33 -14.93
C PRO A 172 -5.11 -6.60 -16.02
N SER A 173 -4.27 -7.62 -15.84
CA SER A 173 -3.38 -8.06 -16.91
C SER A 173 -4.23 -8.67 -18.02
N ASP A 174 -4.28 -8.03 -19.18
CA ASP A 174 -4.80 -8.61 -20.42
C ASP A 174 -3.96 -9.86 -20.74
N ARG A 175 -4.48 -11.04 -20.38
CA ARG A 175 -3.99 -12.33 -20.83
C ARG A 175 -5.17 -13.18 -21.26
#